data_AF-A0A848GQQ4-F1
#
_entry.id   AF-A0A848GQQ4-F1
#
_cell.length_a   1.000
_cell.length_b   1.000
_cell.length_c   1.000
_cell.angle_alpha   90.00
_cell.angle_beta   90.00
_cell.angle_gamma   90.00
#
_symmetry.space_group_name_H-M   'P 1'
#
loop_
_entity.id
_entity.type
_entity.pdbx_description
1 polymer ?
#
loop_
_entity_poly.entity_id
_entity_poly.type
_entity_poly.pdbx_seq_one_letter_code
_entity_poly.pdbx_strand_id
1 'polypeptide(L)'
;MSADPQKISFALEEELADAPVAFMEKYQHLLVQMAVPDDFFSICIFAGEQQVRVFEKLFGKHEDCRLLTGTMISLAPVIYQIETEKQLADAKQTIIEGNVNDGTDTFSYQMIQYRTVYPDQQLLYFEQHGYQRKQMNFRFYEDFINDHLYFSKADVLRAFEYLEPWKEAGKETVRNFQENFIDNFEEGASVFFPGW
;
A
#
# COMPACT_ATOMS: atom_id res chain seq x y z
N MET A 1 -19.15 20.49 0.63
CA MET A 1 -19.36 19.14 1.21
C MET A 1 -17.97 18.63 1.55
N SER A 2 -17.59 18.62 2.82
CA SER A 2 -16.32 18.02 3.23
C SER A 2 -16.46 16.52 3.03
N ALA A 3 -15.63 15.92 2.19
CA ALA A 3 -15.43 14.48 2.26
C ALA A 3 -14.90 14.17 3.66
N ASP A 4 -15.34 13.06 4.24
CA ASP A 4 -14.73 12.58 5.49
C ASP A 4 -13.23 12.38 5.22
N PRO A 5 -12.37 12.85 6.13
CA PRO A 5 -10.93 12.77 5.95
C PRO A 5 -10.51 11.31 5.85
N GLN A 6 -9.69 11.02 4.84
CA GLN A 6 -9.23 9.67 4.59
C GLN A 6 -8.27 9.26 5.72
N LYS A 7 -8.49 8.06 6.25
CA LYS A 7 -7.68 7.47 7.30
C LYS A 7 -6.51 6.72 6.66
N ILE A 8 -5.29 7.01 7.09
CA ILE A 8 -4.08 6.33 6.62
C ILE A 8 -3.28 5.80 7.80
N SER A 9 -2.56 4.70 7.58
CA SER A 9 -1.73 4.04 8.59
C SER A 9 -0.38 3.67 8.00
N PHE A 10 0.70 3.88 8.77
CA PHE A 10 2.06 3.51 8.40
C PHE A 10 2.56 2.41 9.34
N ALA A 11 3.22 1.40 8.78
CA ALA A 11 3.91 0.37 9.56
C ALA A 11 5.20 0.95 10.14
N LEU A 12 5.39 0.78 11.44
CA LEU A 12 6.47 1.46 12.16
C LEU A 12 7.81 0.75 12.08
N GLU A 13 7.81 -0.53 11.72
CA GLU A 13 9.01 -1.36 11.67
C GLU A 13 9.98 -0.96 10.54
N GLU A 14 9.49 -0.31 9.47
CA GLU A 14 10.33 0.10 8.32
C GLU A 14 10.61 1.62 8.27
N GLU A 15 9.73 2.48 8.79
CA GLU A 15 9.78 3.93 8.54
C GLU A 15 10.21 4.84 9.73
N LEU A 16 10.56 4.24 10.88
CA LEU A 16 10.95 5.00 12.09
C LEU A 16 12.41 4.87 12.50
N ALA A 17 13.26 4.18 11.73
CA ALA A 17 14.66 3.99 12.10
C ALA A 17 15.37 5.31 12.45
N ASP A 18 14.96 6.41 11.81
CA ASP A 18 15.51 7.76 11.98
C ASP A 18 14.57 8.75 12.68
N ALA A 19 13.41 8.30 13.19
CA ALA A 19 12.48 9.19 13.88
C ALA A 19 13.06 9.67 15.24
N PRO A 20 13.04 10.99 15.55
CA PRO A 20 13.52 11.47 16.84
C PRO A 20 12.77 10.80 18.01
N VAL A 21 13.48 10.37 19.05
CA VAL A 21 12.86 9.75 20.25
C VAL A 21 11.74 10.62 20.83
N ALA A 22 11.91 11.94 20.82
CA ALA A 22 10.91 12.91 21.27
C ALA A 22 9.62 12.89 20.44
N PHE A 23 9.69 12.54 19.15
CA PHE A 23 8.51 12.31 18.31
C PHE A 23 7.76 11.08 18.84
N MET A 24 8.44 9.94 18.97
CA MET A 24 7.83 8.70 19.44
C MET A 24 7.21 8.80 20.85
N GLU A 25 7.87 9.49 21.78
CA GLU A 25 7.32 9.72 23.12
C GLU A 25 6.06 10.61 23.10
N LYS A 26 6.03 11.64 22.26
CA LYS A 26 4.89 12.55 22.14
C LYS A 26 3.65 11.84 21.58
N TYR A 27 3.84 10.90 20.66
CA TYR A 27 2.75 10.26 19.91
C TYR A 27 2.47 8.82 20.32
N GLN A 28 2.99 8.37 21.46
CA GLN A 28 2.72 7.04 21.99
C GLN A 28 1.21 6.74 22.07
N HIS A 29 0.38 7.75 22.29
CA HIS A 29 -1.08 7.65 22.35
C HIS A 29 -1.75 7.38 20.99
N LEU A 30 -1.05 7.60 19.88
CA LEU A 30 -1.51 7.29 18.50
C LEU A 30 -0.98 5.95 18.00
N LEU A 31 -0.09 5.30 18.76
CA LEU A 31 0.40 3.96 18.48
C LEU A 31 -0.71 2.96 18.76
N VAL A 32 -1.15 2.27 17.73
CA VAL A 32 -2.11 1.19 17.85
C VAL A 32 -1.41 -0.09 17.47
N GLN A 33 -1.44 -1.07 18.35
CA GLN A 33 -1.03 -2.43 18.00
C GLN A 33 -2.18 -3.09 17.24
N MET A 34 -1.93 -3.46 15.99
CA MET A 34 -2.90 -4.09 15.13
C MET A 34 -2.32 -5.35 14.50
N ALA A 35 -3.15 -6.38 14.45
CA ALA A 35 -2.96 -7.55 13.61
C ALA A 35 -3.09 -7.13 12.14
N VAL A 36 -1.97 -6.97 11.43
CA VAL A 36 -1.95 -6.62 10.00
C VAL A 36 -1.50 -7.85 9.22
N PRO A 37 -2.17 -8.21 8.10
CA PRO A 37 -1.71 -9.31 7.28
C PRO A 37 -0.38 -8.96 6.59
N ASP A 38 0.70 -9.63 6.99
CA ASP A 38 2.04 -9.42 6.43
C ASP A 38 2.24 -10.22 5.14
N ASP A 39 1.46 -11.29 4.98
CA ASP A 39 1.57 -12.17 3.83
C ASP A 39 0.22 -12.77 3.43
N PHE A 40 0.15 -13.17 2.16
CA PHE A 40 -1.00 -13.81 1.56
C PHE A 40 -0.61 -15.14 0.94
N PHE A 41 -1.32 -16.19 1.31
CA PHE A 41 -1.31 -17.42 0.55
C PHE A 41 -2.40 -17.39 -0.51
N SER A 42 -2.07 -17.75 -1.74
CA SER A 42 -3.00 -17.71 -2.86
C SER A 42 -3.15 -19.06 -3.54
N ILE A 43 -4.37 -19.39 -3.95
CA ILE A 43 -4.66 -20.51 -4.85
C ILE A 43 -5.21 -19.93 -6.14
N CYS A 44 -4.44 -19.98 -7.21
CA CYS A 44 -4.85 -19.55 -8.54
C CYS A 44 -5.37 -20.73 -9.35
N ILE A 45 -6.57 -20.61 -9.90
CA ILE A 45 -7.29 -21.64 -10.63
C ILE A 45 -7.43 -21.19 -12.09
N PHE A 46 -6.85 -21.98 -12.99
CA PHE A 46 -6.84 -21.74 -14.43
C PHE A 46 -7.68 -22.77 -15.16
N ALA A 47 -8.17 -22.42 -16.36
CA ALA A 47 -8.95 -23.35 -17.17
C ALA A 47 -8.08 -24.48 -17.76
N GLY A 48 -6.76 -24.30 -17.86
CA GLY A 48 -5.87 -25.34 -18.37
C GLY A 48 -4.37 -25.10 -18.14
N GLU A 49 -3.59 -26.16 -18.34
CA GLU A 49 -2.15 -26.21 -18.07
C GLU A 49 -1.33 -25.18 -18.86
N GLN A 50 -1.77 -24.84 -20.07
CA GLN A 50 -1.08 -23.84 -20.88
C GLN A 50 -1.11 -22.46 -20.19
N GLN A 51 -2.23 -22.10 -19.56
CA GLN A 51 -2.39 -20.84 -18.85
C GLN A 51 -1.50 -20.78 -17.60
N VAL A 52 -1.38 -21.91 -16.87
CA VAL A 52 -0.46 -22.04 -15.73
C VAL A 52 0.98 -21.75 -16.17
N ARG A 53 1.43 -22.36 -17.27
CA ARG A 53 2.79 -22.16 -17.78
C ARG A 53 3.07 -20.72 -18.19
N VAL A 54 2.08 -20.05 -18.80
CA VAL A 54 2.18 -18.62 -19.15
C VAL A 54 2.27 -17.78 -17.87
N PHE A 55 1.44 -18.06 -16.87
CA PHE A 55 1.47 -17.38 -15.58
C PHE A 55 2.82 -17.54 -14.89
N GLU A 56 3.33 -18.77 -14.75
CA GLU A 56 4.65 -19.04 -14.16
C GLU A 56 5.79 -18.35 -14.92
N LYS A 57 5.69 -18.25 -16.25
CA LYS A 57 6.69 -17.55 -17.06
C LYS A 57 6.70 -16.05 -16.79
N LEU A 58 5.53 -15.44 -16.58
CA LEU A 58 5.39 -14.00 -16.38
C LEU A 58 5.73 -13.57 -14.96
N PHE A 59 5.31 -14.35 -13.97
CA PHE A 59 5.40 -13.97 -12.55
C PHE A 59 6.42 -14.80 -11.75
N GLY A 60 6.89 -15.92 -12.30
CA GLY A 60 7.77 -16.84 -11.59
C GLY A 60 7.02 -17.85 -10.72
N LYS A 61 7.76 -18.60 -9.91
CA LYS A 61 7.21 -19.53 -8.92
C LYS A 61 7.21 -18.86 -7.55
N HIS A 62 6.07 -18.93 -6.87
CA HIS A 62 5.92 -18.38 -5.51
C HIS A 62 5.62 -19.53 -4.54
N GLU A 63 6.33 -19.56 -3.41
CA GLU A 63 6.14 -20.60 -2.38
C GLU A 63 4.76 -20.49 -1.71
N ASP A 64 4.24 -19.26 -1.63
CA ASP A 64 2.92 -18.91 -1.08
C ASP A 64 1.82 -18.85 -2.13
N CYS A 65 2.04 -19.48 -3.28
CA CYS A 65 1.02 -19.67 -4.29
C CYS A 65 0.88 -21.15 -4.68
N ARG A 66 -0.35 -21.57 -4.97
CA ARG A 66 -0.64 -22.85 -5.62
C ARG A 66 -1.40 -22.60 -6.90
N LEU A 67 -0.90 -23.16 -7.99
CA LEU A 67 -1.53 -23.06 -9.31
C LEU A 67 -2.25 -24.38 -9.58
N LEU A 68 -3.56 -24.30 -9.85
CA LEU A 68 -4.42 -25.44 -10.11
C LEU A 68 -5.11 -25.29 -11.47
N THR A 69 -5.49 -26.41 -12.06
CA THR A 69 -6.23 -26.45 -13.33
C THR A 69 -7.60 -27.09 -13.15
N GLY A 70 -8.64 -26.43 -13.67
CA GLY A 70 -10.02 -26.88 -13.57
C GLY A 70 -10.97 -25.75 -13.16
N THR A 71 -12.01 -26.12 -12.40
CA THR A 71 -13.00 -25.18 -11.86
C THR A 71 -12.98 -25.21 -10.33
N MET A 72 -13.39 -24.13 -9.67
CA MET A 72 -13.61 -24.09 -8.22
C MET A 72 -14.39 -25.31 -7.71
N ILE A 73 -15.47 -25.68 -8.40
CA ILE A 73 -16.36 -26.78 -8.01
C ILE A 73 -15.62 -28.12 -8.09
N SER A 74 -14.94 -28.39 -9.20
CA SER A 74 -14.20 -29.65 -9.39
C SER A 74 -13.00 -29.77 -8.46
N LEU A 75 -12.41 -28.64 -8.06
CA LEU A 75 -11.22 -28.59 -7.22
C LEU A 75 -11.53 -28.47 -5.73
N ALA A 76 -12.80 -28.40 -5.31
CA ALA A 76 -13.16 -28.25 -3.91
C ALA A 76 -12.44 -29.23 -2.95
N PRO A 77 -12.28 -30.54 -3.26
CA PRO A 77 -11.52 -31.45 -2.40
C PRO A 77 -10.03 -31.11 -2.31
N VAL A 78 -9.44 -30.66 -3.41
CA VAL A 78 -8.01 -30.29 -3.49
C VAL A 78 -7.77 -28.99 -2.74
N ILE A 79 -8.66 -28.01 -2.90
CA ILE A 79 -8.63 -26.73 -2.17
C ILE A 79 -8.70 -27.01 -0.67
N TYR A 80 -9.66 -27.83 -0.23
CA TYR A 80 -9.79 -28.22 1.17
C TYR A 80 -8.54 -28.89 1.74
N GLN A 81 -7.88 -29.75 0.95
CA GLN A 81 -6.62 -30.37 1.35
C GLN A 81 -5.52 -29.33 1.54
N ILE A 82 -5.36 -28.39 0.58
CA ILE A 82 -4.37 -27.31 0.67
C ILE A 82 -4.66 -26.42 1.89
N GLU A 83 -5.92 -26.04 2.10
CA GLU A 83 -6.34 -25.25 3.27
C GLU A 83 -5.97 -25.95 4.57
N THR A 84 -6.16 -27.26 4.65
CA THR A 84 -5.80 -28.06 5.84
C THR A 84 -4.29 -28.11 6.04
N GLU A 85 -3.51 -28.39 4.99
CA GLU A 85 -2.04 -28.47 5.03
C GLU A 85 -1.41 -27.14 5.45
N LYS A 86 -2.00 -26.03 5.01
CA LYS A 86 -1.56 -24.67 5.29
C LYS A 86 -2.22 -24.05 6.53
N GLN A 87 -3.05 -24.80 7.25
CA GLN A 87 -3.78 -24.35 8.45
C GLN A 87 -4.63 -23.09 8.22
N LEU A 88 -5.28 -23.01 7.06
CA LEU A 88 -6.07 -21.85 6.59
C LEU A 88 -7.55 -21.93 6.95
N ALA A 89 -7.98 -22.95 7.70
CA ALA A 89 -9.40 -23.23 7.97
C ALA A 89 -10.14 -22.05 8.63
N ASP A 90 -9.46 -21.28 9.47
CA ASP A 90 -10.01 -20.10 10.15
C ASP A 90 -9.66 -18.77 9.43
N ALA A 91 -8.91 -18.83 8.33
CA ALA A 91 -8.51 -17.65 7.58
C ALA A 91 -9.67 -17.15 6.73
N LYS A 92 -9.92 -15.84 6.78
CA LYS A 92 -10.91 -15.20 5.90
C LYS A 92 -10.42 -15.23 4.46
N GLN A 93 -11.10 -15.99 3.61
CA GLN A 93 -10.84 -16.03 2.17
C GLN A 93 -11.42 -14.81 1.44
N THR A 94 -10.72 -14.37 0.39
CA THR A 94 -11.23 -13.43 -0.62
C THR A 94 -11.12 -14.10 -1.98
N ILE A 95 -12.21 -14.11 -2.75
CA ILE A 95 -12.24 -14.68 -4.10
C ILE A 95 -12.18 -13.53 -5.10
N ILE A 96 -11.22 -13.59 -6.01
CA ILE A 96 -10.92 -12.57 -7.01
C ILE A 96 -10.93 -13.21 -8.39
N GLU A 97 -11.46 -12.49 -9.38
CA GLU A 97 -11.31 -12.84 -10.79
C GLU A 97 -10.24 -11.94 -11.40
N GLY A 98 -9.23 -12.56 -12.02
CA GLY A 98 -8.12 -11.88 -12.64
C GLY A 98 -8.04 -12.16 -14.13
N ASN A 99 -7.33 -11.29 -14.85
CA ASN A 99 -6.98 -11.51 -16.25
C ASN A 99 -5.47 -11.36 -16.42
N VAL A 100 -4.88 -12.21 -17.25
CA VAL A 100 -3.47 -12.13 -17.65
C VAL A 100 -3.40 -11.91 -19.15
N ASN A 101 -2.55 -10.97 -19.55
CA ASN A 101 -2.22 -10.72 -20.95
C ASN A 101 -0.73 -11.03 -21.15
N ASP A 102 -0.41 -11.92 -22.10
CA ASP A 102 0.97 -12.34 -22.39
C ASP A 102 1.60 -11.62 -23.60
N GLY A 103 0.93 -10.58 -24.08
CA GLY A 103 1.24 -9.84 -25.29
C GLY A 103 0.55 -10.39 -26.55
N THR A 104 0.04 -11.63 -26.52
CA THR A 104 -0.61 -12.28 -27.67
C THR A 104 -2.07 -12.63 -27.43
N ASP A 105 -2.41 -13.08 -26.22
CA ASP A 105 -3.77 -13.44 -25.83
C ASP A 105 -4.06 -12.94 -24.41
N THR A 106 -5.34 -12.91 -24.05
CA THR A 106 -5.80 -12.61 -22.69
C THR A 106 -6.68 -13.73 -22.18
N PHE A 107 -6.37 -14.25 -21.00
CA PHE A 107 -7.18 -15.27 -20.34
C PHE A 107 -7.50 -14.89 -18.91
N SER A 108 -8.65 -15.39 -18.43
CA SER A 108 -9.09 -15.21 -17.06
C SER A 108 -8.65 -16.35 -16.16
N TYR A 109 -8.55 -16.06 -14.87
CA TYR A 109 -8.32 -17.03 -13.82
C TYR A 109 -9.08 -16.61 -12.56
N GLN A 110 -9.34 -17.57 -11.67
CA GLN A 110 -9.90 -17.30 -10.35
C GLN A 110 -8.78 -17.42 -9.31
N MET A 111 -8.80 -16.58 -8.29
CA MET A 111 -7.84 -16.60 -7.20
C MET A 111 -8.56 -16.63 -5.87
N ILE A 112 -8.21 -17.59 -5.02
CA ILE A 112 -8.61 -17.62 -3.62
C ILE A 112 -7.43 -17.14 -2.81
N GLN A 113 -7.60 -16.03 -2.10
CA GLN A 113 -6.55 -15.41 -1.31
C GLN A 113 -6.87 -15.54 0.18
N TYR A 114 -5.91 -16.06 0.94
CA TYR A 114 -5.97 -16.24 2.38
C TYR A 114 -4.94 -15.33 3.04
N ARG A 115 -5.34 -14.69 4.13
CA ARG A 115 -4.43 -13.91 4.98
C ARG A 115 -3.77 -14.88 5.96
N THR A 116 -2.45 -15.05 5.87
CA THR A 116 -1.76 -16.18 6.52
C THR A 116 -0.99 -15.83 7.79
N VAL A 117 -0.65 -14.57 7.99
CA VAL A 117 0.01 -14.14 9.22
C VAL A 117 -0.54 -12.79 9.61
N TYR A 118 -0.97 -12.64 10.85
CA TYR A 118 -1.22 -11.35 11.44
C TYR A 118 -0.14 -11.10 12.50
N PRO A 119 1.09 -10.68 12.15
CA PRO A 119 1.94 -10.12 13.17
C PRO A 119 1.21 -8.94 13.82
N ASP A 120 1.39 -8.82 15.13
CA ASP A 120 1.04 -7.61 15.83
C ASP A 120 2.03 -6.53 15.37
N GLN A 121 1.62 -5.71 14.41
CA GLN A 121 2.37 -4.55 13.98
C GLN A 121 1.95 -3.35 14.81
N GLN A 122 2.92 -2.51 15.18
CA GLN A 122 2.60 -1.18 15.67
C GLN A 122 2.35 -0.27 14.47
N LEU A 123 1.16 0.33 14.42
CA LEU A 123 0.78 1.30 13.41
C LEU A 123 0.67 2.68 14.03
N LEU A 124 1.00 3.69 13.23
CA LEU A 124 0.73 5.08 13.55
C LEU A 124 -0.42 5.59 12.68
N TYR A 125 -1.49 5.99 13.34
CA TYR A 125 -2.72 6.41 12.69
C TYR A 125 -2.73 7.93 12.46
N PHE A 126 -3.08 8.35 11.24
CA PHE A 126 -3.23 9.77 10.89
C PHE A 126 -4.53 10.07 10.18
N GLU A 127 -4.99 11.30 10.40
CA GLU A 127 -6.04 11.94 9.62
C GLU A 127 -5.41 12.72 8.47
N GLN A 128 -5.81 12.42 7.24
CA GLN A 128 -5.29 13.14 6.07
C GLN A 128 -6.01 14.48 5.90
N HIS A 129 -5.27 15.58 6.12
CA HIS A 129 -5.79 16.95 5.95
C HIS A 129 -5.44 17.59 4.60
N GLY A 130 -4.41 17.09 3.90
CA GLY A 130 -3.93 17.66 2.64
C GLY A 130 -3.48 16.59 1.64
N TYR A 131 -3.65 16.85 0.34
CA TYR A 131 -3.18 15.98 -0.74
C TYR A 131 -2.80 16.79 -1.98
N GLN A 132 -1.59 16.55 -2.50
CA GLN A 132 -1.07 17.21 -3.70
C GLN A 132 -0.65 16.14 -4.71
N ARG A 133 -1.50 15.89 -5.71
CA ARG A 133 -1.32 14.78 -6.66
C ARG A 133 -0.24 15.01 -7.73
N LYS A 134 0.00 16.26 -8.13
CA LYS A 134 0.80 16.63 -9.32
C LYS A 134 1.55 17.93 -9.10
N GLN A 135 2.42 18.27 -10.05
CA GLN A 135 3.14 19.56 -10.14
C GLN A 135 4.25 19.74 -9.11
N MET A 136 4.78 18.65 -8.56
CA MET A 136 6.11 18.66 -7.96
C MET A 136 7.12 18.33 -9.05
N ASN A 137 8.24 19.05 -9.11
CA ASN A 137 9.28 18.76 -10.08
C ASN A 137 9.99 17.45 -9.73
N PHE A 138 10.68 16.83 -10.69
CA PHE A 138 11.31 15.53 -10.46
C PHE A 138 12.31 15.53 -9.29
N ARG A 139 12.98 16.67 -9.02
CA ARG A 139 13.95 16.79 -7.92
C ARG A 139 13.29 16.73 -6.55
N PHE A 140 12.00 17.06 -6.45
CA PHE A 140 11.26 16.88 -5.19
C PHE A 140 11.40 15.45 -4.71
N TYR A 141 11.24 14.50 -5.63
CA TYR A 141 11.26 13.08 -5.32
C TYR A 141 12.68 12.52 -5.14
N GLU A 142 13.71 13.23 -5.61
CA GLU A 142 15.10 12.93 -5.29
C GLU A 142 15.49 13.45 -3.89
N ASP A 143 14.97 14.61 -3.51
CA ASP A 143 15.34 15.32 -2.27
C ASP A 143 14.43 14.96 -1.07
N PHE A 144 13.22 14.46 -1.33
CA PHE A 144 12.23 14.00 -0.35
C PHE A 144 11.95 12.51 -0.58
N ILE A 145 12.94 11.69 -0.29
CA ILE A 145 12.85 10.22 -0.37
C ILE A 145 11.80 9.73 0.64
N ASN A 146 11.07 8.67 0.26
CA ASN A 146 10.00 8.07 1.06
C ASN A 146 10.51 7.21 2.24
N ASP A 147 11.63 7.59 2.86
CA ASP A 147 12.30 6.80 3.91
C ASP A 147 12.23 7.43 5.31
N HIS A 148 11.54 8.56 5.47
CA HIS A 148 11.35 9.19 6.77
C HIS A 148 9.95 9.80 6.95
N LEU A 149 9.32 9.48 8.09
CA LEU A 149 8.00 10.01 8.47
C LEU A 149 8.05 11.42 9.07
N TYR A 150 9.23 11.86 9.52
CA TYR A 150 9.40 13.16 10.17
C TYR A 150 9.97 14.20 9.21
N PHE A 151 9.25 15.31 9.06
CA PHE A 151 9.71 16.50 8.36
C PHE A 151 9.59 17.71 9.28
N SER A 152 10.59 18.61 9.23
CA SER A 152 10.49 19.89 9.93
C SER A 152 9.58 20.85 9.16
N LYS A 153 9.17 21.94 9.81
CA LYS A 153 8.47 23.03 9.11
C LYS A 153 9.31 23.58 7.95
N ALA A 154 10.63 23.64 8.14
CA ALA A 154 11.56 24.09 7.11
C ALA A 154 11.58 23.15 5.90
N ASP A 155 11.42 21.85 6.10
CA ASP A 155 11.31 20.89 5.00
C ASP A 155 10.02 21.07 4.21
N VAL A 156 8.88 21.31 4.87
CA VAL A 156 7.61 21.59 4.19
C VAL A 156 7.68 22.89 3.38
N LEU A 157 8.35 23.92 3.92
CA LEU A 157 8.62 25.17 3.19
C LEU A 157 9.57 24.95 2.00
N ARG A 158 10.59 24.11 2.17
CA ARG A 158 11.51 23.72 1.09
C ARG A 158 10.76 22.95 -0.01
N ALA A 159 9.85 22.04 0.35
CA ALA A 159 9.02 21.30 -0.60
C ALA A 159 8.20 22.22 -1.52
N PHE A 160 7.69 23.33 -0.99
CA PHE A 160 6.96 24.33 -1.78
C PHE A 160 7.79 24.92 -2.93
N GLU A 161 9.12 25.01 -2.78
CA GLU A 161 10.03 25.49 -3.84
C GLU A 161 10.10 24.54 -5.04
N TYR A 162 9.68 23.28 -4.87
CA TYR A 162 9.68 22.28 -5.93
C TYR A 162 8.41 22.29 -6.76
N LEU A 163 7.42 23.13 -6.44
CA LEU A 163 6.23 23.27 -7.27
C LEU A 163 6.62 23.72 -8.68
N GLU A 164 6.32 22.92 -9.69
CA GLU A 164 6.57 23.27 -11.09
C GLU A 164 5.59 24.35 -11.53
N PRO A 165 6.10 25.52 -11.96
CA PRO A 165 5.28 26.50 -12.64
C PRO A 165 5.12 26.06 -14.11
N TRP A 166 4.50 24.91 -14.36
CA TRP A 166 4.06 24.62 -15.73
C TRP A 166 2.96 25.63 -16.11
N LYS A 167 2.83 25.97 -17.39
CA LYS A 167 1.95 27.02 -17.95
C LYS A 167 0.48 27.05 -17.47
N GLU A 168 0.01 26.04 -16.75
CA GLU A 168 -1.33 25.96 -16.13
C GLU A 168 -1.34 25.59 -14.63
N ALA A 169 -0.19 25.51 -13.96
CA ALA A 169 -0.12 25.46 -12.50
C ALA A 169 -0.53 26.83 -11.96
N GLY A 170 -1.84 27.05 -11.94
CA GLY A 170 -2.44 28.33 -11.59
C GLY A 170 -2.15 28.71 -10.14
N LYS A 171 -2.54 29.93 -9.79
CA LYS A 171 -2.58 30.43 -8.40
C LYS A 171 -3.27 29.46 -7.42
N GLU A 172 -4.13 28.59 -7.95
CA GLU A 172 -4.82 27.55 -7.19
C GLU A 172 -3.88 26.47 -6.64
N THR A 173 -2.89 25.99 -7.39
CA THR A 173 -1.93 24.98 -6.87
C THR A 173 -1.11 25.55 -5.72
N VAL A 174 -0.58 26.75 -5.92
CA VAL A 174 0.18 27.48 -4.90
C VAL A 174 -0.67 27.70 -3.65
N ARG A 175 -1.91 28.15 -3.82
CA ARG A 175 -2.85 28.34 -2.71
C ARG A 175 -3.19 27.02 -2.03
N ASN A 176 -3.42 25.94 -2.78
CA ASN A 176 -3.73 24.63 -2.24
C ASN A 176 -2.55 24.08 -1.42
N PHE A 177 -1.31 24.28 -1.88
CA PHE A 177 -0.13 23.85 -1.11
C PHE A 177 0.01 24.70 0.16
N GLN A 178 -0.17 26.01 0.05
CA GLN A 178 -0.14 26.92 1.18
C GLN A 178 -1.19 26.53 2.23
N GLU A 179 -2.46 26.41 1.85
CA GLU A 179 -3.56 26.12 2.76
C GLU A 179 -3.45 24.71 3.35
N ASN A 180 -3.20 23.68 2.53
CA ASN A 180 -3.28 22.29 2.98
C ASN A 180 -2.01 21.77 3.63
N PHE A 181 -0.85 22.38 3.37
CA PHE A 181 0.44 21.92 3.88
C PHE A 181 1.13 23.00 4.71
N ILE A 182 1.26 24.24 4.25
CA ILE A 182 2.01 25.24 5.03
C ILE A 182 1.17 25.77 6.19
N ASP A 183 -0.08 26.16 6.01
CA ASP A 183 -0.83 26.83 7.08
C ASP A 183 -1.25 25.86 8.18
N ASN A 184 -1.49 24.60 7.82
CA ASN A 184 -1.99 23.57 8.72
C ASN A 184 -0.91 22.63 9.29
N PHE A 185 0.35 22.72 8.85
CA PHE A 185 1.42 21.88 9.39
C PHE A 185 1.93 22.41 10.72
N GLU A 186 1.72 21.61 11.76
CA GLU A 186 2.23 21.85 13.10
C GLU A 186 3.46 20.96 13.33
N GLU A 187 4.60 21.58 13.64
CA GLU A 187 5.86 20.87 13.78
C GLU A 187 5.82 19.90 14.96
N GLY A 188 6.18 18.64 14.68
CA GLY A 188 6.03 17.55 15.63
C GLY A 188 4.59 17.32 16.07
N ALA A 189 3.60 17.74 15.27
CA ALA A 189 2.18 17.35 15.36
C ALA A 189 1.70 16.70 14.04
N SER A 190 2.19 17.16 12.90
CA SER A 190 1.81 16.70 11.55
C SER A 190 2.83 15.76 10.90
N VAL A 191 2.37 14.85 10.04
CA VAL A 191 3.22 14.08 9.11
C VAL A 191 3.12 14.67 7.72
N PHE A 192 4.27 14.76 7.05
CA PHE A 192 4.38 15.08 5.63
C PHE A 192 4.87 13.82 4.93
N PHE A 193 4.17 13.33 3.90
CA PHE A 193 4.46 12.04 3.30
C PHE A 193 4.58 12.17 1.77
N PRO A 194 5.80 12.03 1.19
CA PRO A 194 6.02 12.02 -0.25
C PRO A 194 5.60 10.66 -0.88
N GLY A 195 4.34 10.56 -1.32
CA GLY A 195 3.83 9.36 -2.01
C GLY A 195 4.05 9.38 -3.52
N TRP A 196 4.31 8.20 -4.11
CA TRP A 196 4.45 7.97 -5.56
C TRP A 196 3.24 7.21 -6.12
#